data_AF-A0A096GRC5-F1
#
_entry.id   AF-A0A096GRC5-F1
#
_cell.length_a   1.000
_cell.length_b   1.000
_cell.length_c   1.000
_cell.angle_alpha   90.00
_cell.angle_beta   90.00
_cell.angle_gamma   90.00
#
_symmetry.space_group_name_H-M   'P 1'
#
loop_
_entity.id
_entity.type
_entity.pdbx_description
1 polymer ?
#
loop_
_entity_poly.entity_id
_entity_poly.type
_entity_poly.pdbx_seq_one_letter_code
_entity_poly.pdbx_strand_id
1 'polypeptide(L)'
;MSAEVEQQDQPLVLQVTVVDELGRVVHELVCSPDQLQANVPQGCRVVDGVSGGDWWDGAVWRHKPEPPSPHAQWDWKSLCWVMDSAQAADAAWRDVRLERDARLAATDWRVVRAIERGQALSLEWQIYRQALREITTQTDPQNIHWPELPKEE
;
A
#
# COMPACT_ATOMS: atom_id res chain seq x y z
N MET A 1 19.68 63.93 24.21
CA MET A 1 18.77 63.10 25.03
C MET A 1 18.21 62.03 24.13
N SER A 2 18.44 60.80 24.56
CA SER A 2 18.23 59.48 23.95
C SER A 2 17.12 59.36 22.90
N ALA A 3 17.48 58.77 21.75
CA ALA A 3 16.51 58.17 20.84
C ALA A 3 16.05 56.85 21.45
N GLU A 4 14.77 56.79 21.79
CA GLU A 4 14.09 55.60 22.28
C GLU A 4 13.98 54.62 21.11
N VAL A 5 14.71 53.51 21.20
CA VAL A 5 14.62 52.43 20.22
C VAL A 5 13.30 51.72 20.50
N GLU A 6 12.29 52.01 19.68
CA GLU A 6 11.01 51.30 19.64
C GLU A 6 11.29 49.84 19.28
N GLN A 7 11.45 49.01 20.31
CA GLN A 7 11.59 47.57 20.18
C GLN A 7 10.25 47.04 19.66
N GLN A 8 10.17 46.86 18.35
CA GLN A 8 9.05 46.19 17.70
C GLN A 8 8.91 44.80 18.31
N ASP A 9 7.89 44.63 19.14
CA ASP A 9 7.43 43.36 19.71
C ASP A 9 6.86 42.51 18.57
N GLN A 10 7.75 41.94 17.75
CA GLN A 10 7.35 40.96 16.76
C GLN A 10 6.97 39.68 17.50
N PRO A 11 5.74 39.16 17.31
CA PRO A 11 5.35 37.92 17.96
C PRO A 11 6.30 36.81 17.51
N LEU A 12 6.97 36.18 18.47
CA LEU A 12 7.79 35.00 18.23
C LEU A 12 6.90 33.92 17.60
N VAL A 13 7.14 33.62 16.33
CA VAL A 13 6.49 32.51 15.62
C VAL A 13 7.44 31.32 15.62
N LEU A 14 6.97 30.20 16.14
CA LEU A 14 7.63 28.91 16.06
C LEU A 14 7.06 28.16 14.87
N GLN A 15 7.93 27.55 14.07
CA GLN A 15 7.56 26.57 13.07
C GLN A 15 7.92 25.19 13.63
N VAL A 16 6.93 24.31 13.75
CA VAL A 16 7.12 22.99 14.36
C VAL A 16 6.31 21.94 13.62
N THR A 17 6.75 20.69 13.78
CA THR A 17 6.06 19.51 13.27
C THR A 17 5.54 18.69 14.43
N VAL A 18 4.25 18.35 14.38
CA VAL A 18 3.61 17.48 15.37
C VAL A 18 3.69 16.05 14.87
N VAL A 19 4.27 15.19 15.69
CA VAL A 19 4.38 13.75 15.42
C VAL A 19 3.61 12.93 16.45
N ASP A 20 3.07 11.79 16.05
CA ASP A 20 2.38 10.87 16.96
C ASP A 20 3.36 9.97 17.74
N GLU A 21 2.82 9.03 18.53
CA GLU A 21 3.60 8.09 19.35
C GLU A 21 4.53 7.18 18.52
N LEU A 22 4.24 6.97 17.24
CA LEU A 22 5.05 6.19 16.31
C LEU A 22 6.00 7.07 15.48
N GLY A 23 6.05 8.38 15.77
CA GLY A 23 6.88 9.34 15.05
C GLY A 23 6.32 9.78 13.71
N ARG A 24 5.06 9.45 13.38
CA ARG A 24 4.42 9.85 12.11
C ARG A 24 4.07 11.31 12.15
N VAL A 25 4.31 12.02 11.05
CA VAL A 25 3.89 13.41 10.90
C VAL A 25 2.36 13.47 10.92
N VAL A 26 1.81 14.16 11.90
CA VAL A 26 0.37 14.43 12.00
C VAL A 26 0.05 15.70 11.21
N HIS A 27 0.79 16.79 11.49
CA HIS A 27 0.69 18.05 10.77
C HIS A 27 1.85 18.98 11.13
N GLU A 28 2.08 20.00 10.30
CA GLU A 28 3.01 21.10 10.56
C GLU A 28 2.21 22.35 10.96
N LEU A 29 2.73 23.12 11.91
CA LEU A 29 2.07 24.32 12.40
C LEU A 29 3.06 25.46 12.63
N VAL A 30 2.57 26.67 12.39
CA VAL A 30 3.26 27.91 12.73
C VAL A 30 2.42 28.60 13.80
N CYS A 31 2.95 28.72 15.01
CA CYS A 31 2.21 29.29 16.14
C CYS A 31 3.14 30.04 17.09
N SER A 32 2.55 30.85 17.97
CA SER A 32 3.29 31.42 19.11
C SER A 32 3.61 30.33 20.15
N PRO A 33 4.66 30.50 20.98
CA PRO A 33 4.98 29.58 22.07
C PRO A 33 3.79 29.27 22.99
N ASP A 34 2.96 30.28 23.26
CA ASP A 34 1.79 30.16 24.14
C ASP A 34 0.67 29.30 23.53
N GLN A 35 0.54 29.33 22.20
CA GLN A 35 -0.47 28.55 21.47
C GLN A 35 0.01 27.14 21.15
N LEU A 36 1.29 26.83 21.33
CA LEU A 36 1.87 25.55 20.95
C LEU A 36 1.17 24.39 21.67
N GLN A 37 1.06 24.45 23.00
CA GLN A 37 0.44 23.36 23.76
C GLN A 37 -1.04 23.16 23.43
N ALA A 38 -1.76 24.23 23.09
CA ALA A 38 -3.18 24.16 22.73
C ALA A 38 -3.42 23.46 21.37
N ASN A 39 -2.43 23.48 20.48
CA ASN A 39 -2.53 22.90 19.14
C ASN A 39 -1.94 21.49 19.04
N VAL A 40 -1.31 20.98 20.10
CA VAL A 40 -0.69 19.64 20.12
C VAL A 40 -1.68 18.64 20.72
N PRO A 41 -2.17 17.67 19.93
CA PRO A 41 -3.06 16.63 20.45
C PRO A 41 -2.39 15.80 21.54
N GLN A 42 -3.20 15.25 22.47
CA GLN A 42 -2.69 14.39 23.53
C GLN A 42 -1.98 13.16 22.94
N GLY A 43 -0.81 12.81 23.49
CA GLY A 43 0.03 11.72 23.01
C GLY A 43 0.97 12.09 21.85
N CYS A 44 0.82 13.29 21.27
CA CYS A 44 1.73 13.77 20.24
C CYS A 44 2.94 14.51 20.84
N ARG A 45 4.02 14.56 20.06
CA ARG A 45 5.26 15.28 20.36
C ARG A 45 5.47 16.40 19.35
N VAL A 46 6.12 17.46 19.80
CA VAL A 46 6.56 18.58 18.95
C VAL A 46 8.04 18.37 18.58
N VAL A 47 8.34 18.52 17.29
CA VAL A 47 9.70 18.60 16.74
C VAL A 47 9.89 20.00 16.16
N ASP A 48 10.99 20.67 16.49
CA ASP A 48 11.26 22.01 15.97
C ASP A 48 11.53 21.97 14.46
N GLY A 49 10.93 22.91 13.73
CA GLY A 49 11.02 23.02 12.28
C GLY A 49 9.99 22.18 11.52
N VAL A 50 10.20 22.08 10.20
CA VAL A 50 9.38 21.26 9.28
C VAL A 50 9.85 19.81 9.25
N SER A 51 8.99 18.94 8.74
CA SER A 51 9.34 17.55 8.51
C SER A 51 10.50 17.46 7.51
N GLY A 52 11.62 16.91 7.98
CA GLY A 52 12.80 16.63 7.16
C GLY A 52 12.77 15.23 6.53
N GLY A 53 11.69 14.47 6.72
CA GLY A 53 11.56 13.08 6.29
C GLY A 53 10.16 12.53 6.49
N ASP A 54 10.00 11.24 6.25
CA ASP A 54 8.72 10.52 6.38
C ASP A 54 8.27 10.36 7.84
N TRP A 55 9.22 10.22 8.78
CA TRP A 55 8.93 10.04 10.20
C TRP A 55 10.10 10.45 11.10
N TRP A 56 9.81 10.67 12.39
CA TRP A 56 10.78 11.05 13.41
C TRP A 56 11.15 9.88 14.33
N ASP A 57 12.43 9.56 14.45
CA ASP A 57 12.90 8.42 15.28
C ASP A 57 13.16 8.75 16.75
N GLY A 58 12.92 10.00 17.14
CA GLY A 58 13.26 10.52 18.45
C GLY A 58 14.47 11.45 18.46
N ALA A 59 15.32 11.38 17.43
CA ALA A 59 16.53 12.20 17.30
C ALA A 59 16.71 12.82 15.92
N VAL A 60 16.33 12.12 14.85
CA VAL A 60 16.48 12.58 13.46
C VAL A 60 15.28 12.21 12.60
N TRP A 61 15.08 13.00 11.54
CA TRP A 61 14.14 12.66 10.49
C TRP A 61 14.65 11.48 9.67
N ARG A 62 13.77 10.52 9.42
CA ARG A 62 14.04 9.30 8.67
C ARG A 62 13.18 9.27 7.41
N HIS A 63 13.76 8.72 6.35
CA HIS A 63 13.04 8.40 5.14
C HIS A 63 12.69 6.91 5.11
N LYS A 64 11.55 6.58 4.50
CA LYS A 64 11.24 5.19 4.16
C LYS A 64 12.24 4.73 3.09
N PRO A 65 12.85 3.54 3.25
CA PRO A 65 13.63 2.95 2.18
C PRO A 65 12.73 2.61 0.99
N GLU A 66 13.32 2.36 -0.17
CA GLU A 66 12.58 1.93 -1.35
C GLU A 66 11.85 0.59 -1.06
N PRO A 67 10.57 0.45 -1.43
CA PRO A 67 9.82 -0.76 -1.18
C PRO A 67 10.44 -1.93 -1.96
N PRO A 68 10.55 -3.13 -1.35
CA PRO A 68 11.09 -4.30 -2.04
C PRO A 68 10.17 -4.81 -3.16
N SER A 69 8.88 -4.46 -3.15
CA SER A 69 7.92 -4.77 -4.21
C SER A 69 6.75 -3.78 -4.22
N PRO A 70 5.97 -3.69 -5.32
CA PRO A 70 4.78 -2.83 -5.39
C PRO A 70 3.68 -3.16 -4.38
N HIS A 71 3.71 -4.35 -3.78
CA HIS A 71 2.70 -4.81 -2.81
C HIS A 71 3.19 -4.72 -1.36
N ALA A 72 4.43 -4.27 -1.14
CA ALA A 72 4.96 -4.09 0.20
C ALA A 72 4.19 -2.98 0.93
N GLN A 73 3.86 -3.22 2.19
CA GLN A 73 3.23 -2.23 3.05
C GLN A 73 4.21 -1.80 4.15
N TRP A 74 4.23 -0.51 4.48
CA TRP A 74 5.08 -0.01 5.56
C TRP A 74 4.42 -0.32 6.91
N ASP A 75 5.05 -1.15 7.72
CA ASP A 75 4.61 -1.38 9.10
C ASP A 75 5.19 -0.30 10.01
N TRP A 76 4.31 0.57 10.53
CA TRP A 76 4.70 1.67 11.40
C TRP A 76 5.18 1.23 12.78
N LYS A 77 4.88 0.00 13.20
CA LYS A 77 5.33 -0.53 14.49
C LYS A 77 6.76 -1.05 14.43
N SER A 78 7.11 -1.76 13.36
CA SER A 78 8.44 -2.35 13.15
C SER A 78 9.35 -1.47 12.30
N LEU A 79 8.81 -0.40 11.70
CA LEU A 79 9.51 0.57 10.85
C LEU A 79 10.25 -0.13 9.69
N CYS A 80 9.58 -1.09 9.07
CA CYS A 80 10.09 -1.82 7.92
C CYS A 80 8.96 -2.17 6.94
N TRP A 81 9.34 -2.49 5.71
CA TRP A 81 8.42 -3.04 4.72
C TRP A 81 8.03 -4.48 5.12
N VAL A 82 6.74 -4.72 5.30
CA VAL A 82 6.20 -6.07 5.47
C VAL A 82 5.63 -6.56 4.14
N MET A 83 5.99 -7.80 3.79
CA MET A 83 5.53 -8.48 2.58
C MET A 83 4.21 -9.25 2.82
N ASP A 84 3.89 -9.52 4.09
CA ASP A 84 2.94 -10.56 4.51
C ASP A 84 1.86 -10.00 5.44
N SER A 85 1.18 -8.93 5.01
CA SER A 85 -0.09 -8.55 5.65
C SER A 85 -1.23 -9.32 4.96
N ALA A 86 -2.27 -9.71 5.70
CA ALA A 86 -3.45 -10.38 5.13
C ALA A 86 -4.05 -9.60 3.93
N GLN A 87 -3.88 -8.27 3.94
CA GLN A 87 -4.28 -7.38 2.85
C GLN A 87 -3.41 -7.54 1.59
N ALA A 88 -2.11 -7.80 1.74
CA ALA A 88 -1.21 -8.11 0.63
C ALA A 88 -1.53 -9.48 0.00
N ALA A 89 -1.83 -10.48 0.84
CA ALA A 89 -2.28 -11.79 0.37
C ALA A 89 -3.60 -11.71 -0.42
N ASP A 90 -4.57 -10.92 0.06
CA ASP A 90 -5.84 -10.68 -0.65
C ASP A 90 -5.63 -9.98 -1.99
N ALA A 91 -4.73 -9.00 -2.06
CA ALA A 91 -4.39 -8.30 -3.30
C ALA A 91 -3.78 -9.27 -4.33
N ALA A 92 -2.82 -10.10 -3.92
CA ALA A 92 -2.21 -11.10 -4.78
C ALA A 92 -3.25 -12.12 -5.30
N TRP A 93 -4.13 -12.62 -4.42
CA TRP A 93 -5.23 -13.49 -4.84
C TRP A 93 -6.22 -12.82 -5.78
N ARG A 94 -6.42 -11.50 -5.68
CA ARG A 94 -7.26 -10.75 -6.60
C ARG A 94 -6.69 -10.80 -8.02
N ASP A 95 -5.39 -10.57 -8.15
CA ASP A 95 -4.73 -10.58 -9.46
C ASP A 95 -4.72 -11.98 -10.09
N VAL A 96 -4.52 -13.03 -9.28
CA VAL A 96 -4.66 -14.44 -9.73
C VAL A 96 -6.07 -14.72 -10.25
N ARG A 97 -7.11 -14.25 -9.57
CA ARG A 97 -8.50 -14.45 -10.02
C ARG A 97 -8.78 -13.71 -11.33
N LEU A 98 -8.25 -12.49 -11.50
CA LEU A 98 -8.38 -11.74 -12.75
C LEU A 98 -7.74 -12.47 -13.93
N GLU A 99 -6.53 -13.00 -13.74
CA GLU A 99 -5.84 -13.78 -14.78
C GLU A 99 -6.58 -15.08 -15.12
N ARG A 100 -7.10 -15.77 -14.11
CA ARG A 100 -7.96 -16.95 -14.30
C ARG A 100 -9.17 -16.63 -15.16
N ASP A 101 -9.87 -15.55 -14.83
CA ASP A 101 -11.10 -15.15 -15.51
C ASP A 101 -10.80 -14.73 -16.95
N ALA A 102 -9.68 -14.05 -17.20
CA ALA A 102 -9.21 -13.73 -18.54
C ALA A 102 -8.97 -14.99 -19.40
N ARG A 103 -8.32 -16.03 -18.85
CA ARG A 103 -8.06 -17.30 -19.56
C ARG A 103 -9.32 -18.12 -19.81
N LEU A 104 -10.26 -18.11 -18.87
CA LEU A 104 -11.58 -18.73 -19.07
C LEU A 104 -12.36 -17.99 -20.17
N ALA A 105 -12.37 -16.66 -20.16
CA ALA A 105 -13.02 -15.86 -21.20
C ALA A 105 -12.39 -16.08 -22.59
N ALA A 106 -11.06 -16.16 -22.67
CA ALA A 106 -10.35 -16.41 -23.92
C ALA A 106 -10.70 -17.76 -24.57
N THR A 107 -11.18 -18.72 -23.78
CA THR A 107 -11.52 -20.08 -24.24
C THR A 107 -13.04 -20.34 -24.29
N ASP A 108 -13.86 -19.33 -23.96
CA ASP A 108 -15.32 -19.46 -23.86
C ASP A 108 -15.99 -19.73 -25.22
N TRP A 109 -15.45 -19.14 -26.30
CA TRP A 109 -15.93 -19.37 -27.66
C TRP A 109 -15.88 -20.86 -28.06
N ARG A 110 -14.95 -21.65 -27.51
CA ARG A 110 -14.86 -23.11 -27.79
C ARG A 110 -16.04 -23.85 -27.17
N VAL A 111 -16.47 -23.43 -25.99
CA VAL A 111 -17.65 -23.98 -25.30
C VAL A 111 -18.90 -23.67 -26.10
N VAL A 112 -19.07 -22.40 -26.50
CA VAL A 112 -20.21 -21.96 -27.33
C VAL A 112 -20.24 -22.76 -28.65
N ARG A 113 -19.12 -22.83 -29.36
CA ARG A 113 -18.99 -23.58 -30.63
C ARG A 113 -19.34 -25.07 -30.48
N ALA A 114 -18.94 -25.70 -29.38
CA ALA A 114 -19.25 -27.11 -29.12
C ALA A 114 -20.77 -27.31 -28.91
N ILE A 115 -21.38 -26.46 -28.08
CA ILE A 115 -22.82 -26.47 -27.82
C ILE A 115 -23.62 -26.25 -29.10
N GLU A 116 -23.27 -25.24 -29.90
CA GLU A 116 -23.95 -24.93 -31.18
C GLU A 116 -23.91 -26.08 -32.18
N ARG A 117 -22.85 -26.90 -32.13
CA ARG A 117 -22.69 -28.09 -32.97
C ARG A 117 -23.32 -29.35 -32.40
N GLY A 118 -23.88 -29.28 -31.19
CA GLY A 118 -24.35 -30.46 -30.45
C GLY A 118 -23.22 -31.43 -30.12
N GLN A 119 -21.99 -30.95 -30.03
CA GLN A 119 -20.79 -31.74 -29.73
C GLN A 119 -20.32 -31.46 -28.30
N ALA A 120 -19.67 -32.45 -27.69
CA ALA A 120 -18.96 -32.22 -26.44
C ALA A 120 -17.66 -31.44 -26.70
N LEU A 121 -17.27 -30.59 -25.74
CA LEU A 121 -15.94 -30.00 -25.73
C LEU A 121 -14.90 -31.12 -25.62
N SER A 122 -13.75 -31.00 -26.29
CA SER A 122 -12.71 -32.04 -26.20
C SER A 122 -12.26 -32.23 -24.74
N LEU A 123 -11.83 -33.44 -24.41
CA LEU A 123 -11.41 -33.79 -23.04
C LEU A 123 -10.27 -32.89 -22.55
N GLU A 124 -9.30 -32.56 -23.42
CA GLU A 124 -8.19 -31.68 -23.08
C GLU A 124 -8.66 -30.27 -22.69
N TRP A 125 -9.62 -29.71 -23.43
CA TRP A 125 -10.20 -28.41 -23.11
C TRP A 125 -11.04 -28.43 -21.84
N GLN A 126 -11.73 -29.55 -21.55
CA GLN A 126 -12.44 -29.74 -20.29
C GLN A 126 -11.46 -29.76 -19.10
N ILE A 127 -10.39 -30.55 -19.20
CA ILE A 127 -9.33 -30.64 -18.17
C ILE A 127 -8.68 -29.28 -17.95
N TYR A 128 -8.29 -28.59 -19.02
CA TYR A 128 -7.68 -27.26 -18.95
C TYR A 128 -8.57 -26.25 -18.21
N ARG A 129 -9.86 -26.16 -18.59
CA ARG A 129 -10.79 -25.22 -17.96
C ARG A 129 -11.10 -25.61 -16.51
N GLN A 130 -11.10 -26.89 -16.17
CA GLN A 130 -11.24 -27.34 -14.79
C GLN A 130 -10.03 -26.94 -13.96
N ALA A 131 -8.81 -27.18 -14.46
CA ALA A 131 -7.57 -26.79 -13.79
C ALA A 131 -7.49 -25.27 -13.56
N LEU A 132 -7.97 -24.44 -14.50
CA LEU A 132 -8.08 -22.99 -14.29
C LEU A 132 -9.01 -22.64 -13.11
N ARG A 133 -10.15 -23.32 -12.97
CA ARG A 133 -11.08 -23.06 -11.85
C ARG A 133 -10.49 -23.46 -10.50
N GLU A 134 -9.65 -24.50 -10.51
CA GLU A 134 -8.97 -25.02 -9.32
C GLU A 134 -7.74 -24.22 -8.92
N ILE A 135 -7.36 -23.16 -9.66
CA ILE A 135 -6.16 -22.35 -9.38
C ILE A 135 -6.13 -21.79 -7.95
N THR A 136 -7.30 -21.44 -7.39
CA THR A 136 -7.42 -20.87 -6.04
C THR A 136 -7.31 -21.90 -4.92
N THR A 137 -7.09 -23.17 -5.25
CA THR A 137 -6.78 -24.22 -4.26
C THR A 137 -5.29 -24.30 -3.94
N GLN A 138 -4.44 -23.63 -4.73
CA GLN A 138 -3.02 -23.49 -4.43
C GLN A 138 -2.82 -22.60 -3.20
N THR A 139 -1.71 -22.78 -2.49
CA THR A 139 -1.44 -22.06 -1.23
C THR A 139 -0.73 -20.74 -1.43
N ASP A 140 -0.02 -20.57 -2.55
CA ASP A 140 0.87 -19.44 -2.79
C ASP A 140 0.40 -18.62 -4.02
N PRO A 141 -0.18 -17.42 -3.81
CA PRO A 141 -0.60 -16.56 -4.91
C PRO A 141 0.57 -15.93 -5.68
N GLN A 142 1.79 -15.94 -5.15
CA GLN A 142 2.98 -15.41 -5.82
C GLN A 142 3.67 -16.47 -6.70
N ASN A 143 3.40 -17.75 -6.45
CA ASN A 143 3.96 -18.87 -7.18
C ASN A 143 2.84 -19.81 -7.70
N ILE A 144 1.97 -19.27 -8.55
CA ILE A 144 0.86 -20.03 -9.13
C ILE A 144 1.34 -20.87 -10.31
N HIS A 145 1.08 -22.17 -10.22
CA HIS A 145 1.24 -23.10 -11.32
C HIS A 145 0.01 -23.08 -12.23
N TRP A 146 0.16 -22.50 -13.41
CA TRP A 146 -0.90 -22.43 -14.39
C TRP A 146 -0.92 -23.65 -15.32
N PRO A 147 -2.11 -24.15 -15.72
CA PRO A 147 -2.19 -25.22 -16.70
C PRO A 147 -1.71 -24.74 -18.08
N GLU A 148 -1.05 -25.64 -18.81
CA GLU A 148 -0.62 -25.39 -20.18
C GLU A 148 -1.81 -25.40 -21.14
N LEU A 149 -1.77 -24.51 -22.14
CA LEU A 149 -2.79 -24.49 -23.19
C LEU A 149 -2.76 -25.81 -23.98
N PRO A 150 -3.92 -26.46 -24.18
CA PRO A 150 -4.01 -27.62 -25.07
C PRO A 150 -3.54 -27.25 -26.47
N LYS A 151 -2.83 -28.18 -27.11
CA LYS A 151 -2.46 -28.03 -28.52
C LYS A 151 -3.74 -28.12 -29.36
N GLU A 152 -3.85 -27.27 -30.36
CA GLU A 152 -5.00 -27.32 -31.26
C GLU A 152 -5.00 -28.64 -32.04
N GLU A 153 -6.17 -29.30 -32.13
CA GLU A 153 -6.44 -30.37 -33.10
C GLU A 153 -6.69 -29.81 -34.50
#